data_AF-A0A3D4CLC3-F1
#
_entry.id   AF-A0A3D4CLC3-F1
#
_cell.length_a   1.000
_cell.length_b   1.000
_cell.length_c   1.000
_cell.angle_alpha   90.00
_cell.angle_beta   90.00
_cell.angle_gamma   90.00
#
_symmetry.space_group_name_H-M   'P 1'
#
loop_
_entity.id
_entity.type
_entity.pdbx_description
1 polymer ?
#
loop_
_entity_poly.entity_id
_entity_poly.type
_entity_poly.pdbx_seq_one_letter_code
_entity_poly.pdbx_strand_id
1 'polypeptide(L)' 'MKKDFLEELKWRGMIHDMTPGIENILKNAPVTGYIGFDPTADSLHIGSLVQI' A
#
# COMPACT_ATOMS: atom_id res chain seq x y z
N MET A 1 -5.49 -6.64 -19.97
CA MET A 1 -4.32 -5.76 -19.72
C MET A 1 -4.02 -5.79 -18.24
N LYS A 2 -2.77 -5.98 -17.84
CA LYS A 2 -2.34 -5.86 -16.43
C LYS A 2 -2.41 -4.37 -16.07
N LYS A 3 -3.22 -3.97 -15.09
CA LYS A 3 -3.27 -2.59 -14.62
C LYS A 3 -1.98 -2.27 -13.85
N ASP A 4 -1.46 -1.06 -14.02
CA ASP A 4 -0.37 -0.54 -13.20
C ASP A 4 -0.85 -0.43 -11.74
N PHE A 5 -0.09 -1.00 -10.82
CA PHE A 5 -0.46 -1.08 -9.41
C PHE A 5 -0.65 0.30 -8.77
N LEU A 6 0.27 1.23 -9.05
CA LEU A 6 0.19 2.58 -8.51
C LEU A 6 -0.99 3.35 -9.10
N GLU A 7 -1.26 3.17 -10.39
CA GLU A 7 -2.42 3.83 -11.02
C GLU A 7 -3.75 3.31 -10.46
N GLU A 8 -3.85 2.01 -10.15
CA GLU A 8 -5.04 1.46 -9.50
C GLU A 8 -5.23 2.04 -8.08
N LEU A 9 -4.16 2.17 -7.29
CA LEU A 9 -4.24 2.77 -5.96
C LEU A 9 -4.57 4.27 -6.00
N LYS A 10 -3.99 5.02 -6.94
CA LYS A 10 -4.33 6.45 -7.17
C LYS A 10 -5.80 6.61 -7.53
N TRP A 11 -6.29 5.80 -8.47
CA TRP A 11 -7.70 5.84 -8.90
C TRP A 11 -8.66 5.56 -7.73
N ARG A 12 -8.28 4.68 -6.81
CA ARG A 12 -9.05 4.36 -5.60
C ARG A 12 -8.93 5.40 -4.48
N GLY A 13 -8.07 6.41 -4.62
CA GLY A 13 -7.77 7.37 -3.55
C GLY A 13 -7.02 6.75 -2.37
N MET A 14 -6.27 5.67 -2.60
CA MET A 14 -5.58 4.88 -1.56
C MET A 14 -4.13 5.33 -1.32
N ILE A 15 -3.66 6.39 -2.01
CA ILE A 15 -2.32 6.94 -1.83
C ILE A 15 -2.43 8.32 -1.18
N HIS A 16 -1.84 8.47 0.00
CA HIS A 16 -1.66 9.77 0.64
C HIS A 16 -0.30 10.38 0.27
N ASP A 17 0.78 9.64 0.52
CA ASP A 17 2.15 10.04 0.22
C ASP A 17 2.95 8.88 -0.39
N MET A 18 4.03 9.21 -1.09
CA MET A 18 4.97 8.25 -1.65
C MET A 18 6.39 8.81 -1.71
N THR A 19 7.38 7.94 -1.54
CA THR A 19 8.79 8.31 -1.73
C THR A 19 9.10 8.46 -3.22
N PRO A 20 9.78 9.54 -3.65
CA PRO A 20 10.14 9.73 -5.06
C PRO A 20 10.91 8.53 -5.64
N GLY A 21 10.52 8.08 -6.83
CA GLY A 21 11.20 7.01 -7.56
C GLY A 21 10.66 5.60 -7.29
N ILE A 22 9.65 5.44 -6.42
CA ILE A 22 9.01 4.15 -6.14
C ILE A 22 8.37 3.52 -7.38
N GLU A 23 7.91 4.33 -8.33
CA GLU A 23 7.31 3.88 -9.59
C GLU A 23 8.28 3.01 -10.39
N ASN A 24 9.56 3.40 -10.43
CA ASN A 24 10.57 2.67 -11.17
C ASN A 24 10.85 1.32 -10.50
N ILE A 25 10.93 1.29 -9.17
CA ILE A 25 11.16 0.07 -8.40
C ILE A 25 10.01 -0.93 -8.64
N LEU A 26 8.76 -0.48 -8.51
CA LEU A 26 7.57 -1.33 -8.68
C LEU A 26 7.36 -1.82 -10.11
N LYS A 27 7.91 -1.14 -11.12
CA LYS A 27 7.85 -1.56 -12.54
C LYS A 27 8.93 -2.58 -12.91
N ASN A 28 10.08 -2.55 -12.24
CA ASN A 28 11.24 -3.35 -12.63
C ASN A 28 11.18 -4.80 -12.13
N ALA A 29 10.62 -5.04 -10.94
CA ALA A 29 10.52 -6.38 -10.37
C ALA A 29 9.40 -6.48 -9.31
N PRO A 30 8.94 -7.69 -8.95
CA PRO A 30 8.12 -7.90 -7.76
C PRO A 30 8.84 -7.39 -6.51
N VAL A 31 8.12 -6.63 -5.67
CA VAL A 31 8.64 -6.04 -4.43
C VAL A 31 7.92 -6.65 -3.24
N THR A 32 8.65 -6.97 -2.18
CA THR A 32 8.05 -7.37 -0.90
C THR A 32 7.75 -6.12 -0.08
N GLY A 33 6.49 -5.96 0.32
CA GLY A 33 6.03 -4.90 1.23
C GLY A 33 5.66 -5.46 2.60
N TYR A 34 5.56 -4.59 3.60
CA TYR A 34 5.04 -4.92 4.93
C TYR A 34 4.15 -3.79 5.45
N ILE A 35 3.24 -4.14 6.35
CA ILE A 35 2.45 -3.23 7.18
C ILE A 35 2.66 -3.63 8.65
N GLY A 36 2.70 -2.65 9.55
CA GLY A 36 2.94 -2.88 10.97
C GLY A 36 1.74 -2.50 11.82
N PHE A 37 1.43 -3.32 12.82
CA PHE A 37 0.44 -3.02 13.86
C PHE A 37 1.07 -3.24 15.23
N ASP A 38 0.98 -2.23 16.09
CA ASP A 38 1.34 -2.40 17.49
C ASP A 38 0.18 -3.08 18.26
N PRO A 39 0.47 -4.05 19.15
CA PRO A 39 -0.55 -4.79 19.91
C PRO A 39 -1.14 -3.94 21.04
N THR A 40 -1.85 -2.87 20.67
CA THR A 40 -2.44 -1.90 21.61
C THR A 40 -3.82 -2.31 22.14
N ALA A 41 -4.42 -3.35 21.56
CA ALA A 41 -5.69 -3.93 21.97
C ALA A 41 -5.76 -5.43 21.59
N ASP A 42 -6.73 -6.14 22.15
CA ASP A 42 -6.96 -7.58 21.91
C ASP A 42 -7.44 -7.91 20.48
N SER A 43 -7.80 -6.89 19.68
CA SER A 43 -8.25 -7.03 18.30
C SER A 43 -7.95 -5.77 17.47
N LEU A 44 -7.86 -5.95 16.16
CA LEU A 44 -7.92 -4.85 15.19
C LEU A 44 -9.36 -4.32 15.08
N HIS A 45 -9.49 -3.10 14.57
CA HIS A 45 -10.77 -2.45 14.31
C HIS A 45 -10.78 -1.81 12.91
N ILE A 46 -11.89 -1.17 12.53
CA ILE A 46 -12.07 -0.61 11.17
C ILE A 46 -10.96 0.36 10.72
N GLY A 47 -10.26 1.00 11.67
CA GLY A 47 -9.13 1.89 11.38
C GLY A 47 -7.92 1.16 10.80
N SER A 48 -7.77 -0.14 11.09
CA SER A 48 -6.69 -0.98 10.58
C SER A 48 -6.96 -1.48 9.15
N LEU A 49 -8.22 -1.47 8.70
CA LEU A 49 -8.64 -2.18 7.49
C LEU A 49 -8.07 -1.57 6.20
N VAL A 50 -7.86 -0.26 6.16
CA VAL A 50 -7.36 0.42 4.94
C VAL A 50 -5.93 0.01 4.59
N GLN A 51 -5.12 -0.36 5.59
CA GLN A 51 -3.73 -0.75 5.39
C GLN A 51 -3.58 -2.23 4.99
N ILE A 52 -4.63 -3.05 5.20
CA ILE A 52 -4.67 -4.51 4.91
C ILE A 52 -5.08 -4.73 3.46
#